data_AF-A0A9D9I9U4-F1
#
_entry.id   AF-A0A9D9I9U4-F1
#
_cell.length_a   1.000
_cell.length_b   1.000
_cell.length_c   1.000
_cell.angle_alpha   90.00
_cell.angle_beta   90.00
_cell.angle_gamma   90.00
#
_symmetry.space_group_name_H-M   'P 1'
#
loop_
_entity.id
_entity.type
_entity.pdbx_description
1 polymer ?
#
loop_
_entity_poly.entity_id
_entity_poly.type
_entity_poly.pdbx_seq_one_letter_code
_entity_poly.pdbx_strand_id
1 'polypeptide(L)'
;WNYVHQRIWLLDTVTRIPYPCFRQEEDDSVGHEFWTRDNLVFFDNRRAGHDGTITKDKTQAVTQETEAEKKHQIPYVAFADTEGNVVRKIDLPYYCNHYNANGDNTLLVGDDVENLVLIDITKEKPTISNLCYHGTSWDGQITHCHPTWSWDSSKILFESDRGGSCNLYLINV
;
A
#
# COMPACT_ATOMS: atom_id res chain seq x y z
N TRP A 1 8.30 3.44 -9.89
CA TRP A 1 9.02 4.08 -8.77
C TRP A 1 10.55 3.86 -8.77
N ASN A 2 11.09 3.06 -9.70
CA ASN A 2 12.49 2.58 -9.69
C ASN A 2 13.58 3.61 -10.09
N TYR A 3 13.24 4.87 -10.35
CA TYR A 3 14.20 5.93 -10.69
C TYR A 3 14.41 6.94 -9.56
N VAL A 4 13.82 6.70 -8.39
CA VAL A 4 13.88 7.58 -7.23
C VAL A 4 14.56 6.83 -6.09
N HIS A 5 15.75 7.31 -5.68
CA HIS A 5 16.52 6.70 -4.60
C HIS A 5 15.83 6.81 -3.22
N GLN A 6 15.24 7.97 -2.91
CA GLN A 6 14.52 8.21 -1.65
C GLN A 6 13.20 8.90 -1.95
N ARG A 7 12.08 8.23 -1.68
CA ARG A 7 10.72 8.69 -2.00
C ARG A 7 10.05 9.38 -0.81
N ILE A 8 10.18 8.80 0.40
CA ILE A 8 9.52 9.34 1.59
C ILE A 8 10.51 10.13 2.44
N TRP A 9 10.17 11.39 2.69
CA TRP A 9 10.91 12.32 3.53
C TRP A 9 9.99 12.88 4.62
N LEU A 10 10.56 13.07 5.81
CA LEU A 10 9.96 13.82 6.90
C LEU A 10 10.56 15.23 6.92
N LEU A 11 9.73 16.21 7.26
CA LEU A 11 10.14 17.60 7.42
C LEU A 11 9.86 18.03 8.85
N ASP A 12 10.92 18.30 9.61
CA ASP A 12 10.78 19.00 10.87
C ASP A 12 10.44 20.46 10.58
N THR A 13 9.26 20.91 11.02
CA THR A 13 8.76 22.26 10.76
C THR A 13 9.45 23.34 11.60
N VAL A 14 10.09 22.97 12.71
CA VAL A 14 10.87 23.87 13.57
C VAL A 14 12.24 24.13 12.95
N THR A 15 13.01 23.07 12.69
CA THR A 15 14.36 23.20 12.13
C THR A 15 14.37 23.42 10.63
N ARG A 16 13.28 23.08 9.93
CA ARG A 16 13.14 23.07 8.46
C ARG A 16 14.11 22.13 7.75
N ILE A 17 14.61 21.12 8.46
CA ILE A 17 15.54 20.13 7.92
C ILE A 17 14.72 18.92 7.45
N PRO A 18 14.80 18.56 6.16
CA PRO A 18 14.24 17.29 5.70
C PRO A 18 15.20 16.14 6.02
N TYR A 19 14.64 15.01 6.41
CA TYR A 19 15.37 13.76 6.64
C TYR A 19 14.51 12.58 6.14
N PRO A 20 15.11 11.45 5.75
CA PRO A 20 14.35 10.32 5.23
C PRO A 20 13.42 9.74 6.31
N CYS A 21 12.23 9.28 5.92
CA CYS A 21 11.34 8.51 6.81
C CYS A 21 11.96 7.16 7.21
N PHE A 22 12.74 6.58 6.32
CA PHE A 22 13.76 5.56 6.61
C PHE A 22 14.74 5.60 5.44
N ARG A 23 15.98 5.15 5.66
CA ARG A 23 16.95 5.09 4.57
C ARG A 23 16.58 3.97 3.59
N GLN A 24 16.19 4.36 2.38
CA GLN A 24 15.91 3.42 1.29
C GLN A 24 17.22 2.90 0.68
N GLU A 25 17.26 1.61 0.37
CA GLU A 25 18.37 0.92 -0.29
C GLU A 25 18.09 0.67 -1.78
N GLU A 26 19.08 0.13 -2.51
CA GLU A 26 19.01 -0.09 -3.97
C GLU A 26 17.77 -0.90 -4.41
N ASP A 27 17.37 -1.88 -3.62
CA ASP A 27 16.25 -2.76 -3.92
C ASP A 27 14.90 -2.24 -3.39
N ASP A 28 14.85 -1.04 -2.79
CA ASP A 28 13.60 -0.49 -2.25
C ASP A 28 12.79 0.25 -3.33
N SER A 29 11.58 -0.26 -3.59
CA SER A 29 10.57 0.43 -4.39
C SER A 29 9.38 0.74 -3.50
N VAL A 30 9.49 1.89 -2.83
CA VAL A 30 8.52 2.33 -1.83
C VAL A 30 7.34 3.00 -2.51
N GLY A 31 6.16 2.70 -1.99
CA GLY A 31 4.89 3.16 -2.50
C GLY A 31 4.09 3.98 -1.52
N HIS A 32 2.80 3.69 -1.49
CA HIS A 32 1.76 4.28 -0.68
C HIS A 32 2.14 4.38 0.78
N GLU A 33 1.96 5.60 1.26
CA GLU A 33 2.31 6.02 2.59
C GLU A 33 1.14 6.74 3.25
N PHE A 34 1.01 6.58 4.57
CA PHE A 34 0.06 7.37 5.36
C PHE A 34 0.47 7.44 6.83
N TRP A 35 -0.03 8.47 7.50
CA TRP A 35 0.07 8.59 8.96
C TRP A 35 -0.96 7.70 9.64
N THR A 36 -0.50 6.96 10.63
CA THR A 36 -1.32 6.16 11.54
C THR A 36 -1.73 6.98 12.77
N ARG A 37 -2.70 6.48 13.54
CA ARG A 37 -3.24 7.21 14.71
C ARG A 37 -2.29 7.24 15.91
N ASP A 38 -1.37 6.31 15.98
CA ASP A 38 -0.32 6.18 16.99
C ASP A 38 0.98 6.88 16.59
N ASN A 39 0.91 7.83 15.64
CA ASN A 39 2.02 8.68 15.17
C ASN A 39 3.15 7.94 14.45
N LEU A 40 2.86 6.79 13.84
CA LEU A 40 3.77 6.12 12.93
C LEU A 40 3.45 6.47 11.47
N VAL A 41 4.45 6.36 10.60
CA VAL A 41 4.27 6.40 9.15
C VAL A 41 4.22 4.97 8.64
N PHE A 42 3.08 4.59 8.08
CA PHE A 42 2.97 3.36 7.30
C PHE A 42 3.54 3.59 5.90
N PHE A 43 4.19 2.57 5.34
CA PHE A 43 4.53 2.51 3.91
C PHE A 43 4.55 1.07 3.39
N ASP A 44 4.24 0.88 2.10
CA ASP A 44 4.53 -0.37 1.38
C ASP A 44 5.86 -0.30 0.63
N ASN A 45 6.47 -1.47 0.45
CA ASN A 45 7.65 -1.65 -0.35
C ASN A 45 7.52 -2.90 -1.22
N ARG A 46 7.49 -2.66 -2.52
CA ARG A 46 7.26 -3.68 -3.55
C ARG A 46 8.54 -4.36 -4.01
N ARG A 47 9.70 -3.91 -3.52
CA ARG A 47 11.04 -4.35 -3.94
C ARG A 47 11.37 -3.96 -5.39
N ALA A 48 12.59 -4.29 -5.83
CA ALA A 48 13.16 -3.79 -7.06
C ALA A 48 12.30 -4.12 -8.30
N GLY A 49 12.26 -3.22 -9.29
CA GLY A 49 11.65 -3.48 -10.60
C GLY A 49 10.15 -3.19 -10.69
N HIS A 50 9.48 -2.82 -9.60
CA HIS A 50 8.05 -2.47 -9.58
C HIS A 50 7.79 -0.99 -9.90
N ASP A 51 6.85 -0.72 -10.81
CA ASP A 51 6.61 0.65 -11.25
C ASP A 51 5.54 1.41 -10.45
N GLY A 52 4.69 0.68 -9.72
CA GLY A 52 3.67 1.25 -8.84
C GLY A 52 2.22 1.10 -9.34
N THR A 53 1.96 0.49 -10.50
CA THR A 53 0.65 0.61 -11.17
C THR A 53 0.06 -0.73 -11.60
N ILE A 54 -1.27 -0.88 -11.49
CA ILE A 54 -2.03 -1.95 -12.18
C ILE A 54 -2.50 -1.44 -13.55
N THR A 55 -2.29 -2.22 -14.60
CA THR A 55 -2.74 -1.90 -15.96
C THR A 55 -4.20 -2.27 -16.18
N LYS A 56 -4.83 -1.70 -17.22
CA LYS A 56 -6.16 -2.11 -17.69
C LYS A 56 -6.27 -3.60 -18.05
N ASP A 57 -5.14 -4.22 -18.40
CA ASP A 57 -5.06 -5.64 -18.72
C ASP A 57 -4.97 -6.50 -17.44
N LYS A 58 -5.16 -5.87 -16.27
CA LYS A 58 -5.17 -6.50 -14.94
C LYS A 58 -3.84 -7.18 -14.63
N THR A 59 -2.78 -6.63 -15.19
CA THR A 59 -1.40 -7.01 -14.91
C THR A 59 -0.70 -5.92 -14.13
N GLN A 60 0.30 -6.33 -13.37
CA GLN A 60 1.16 -5.40 -12.68
C GLN A 60 2.14 -4.78 -13.67
N ALA A 61 2.24 -3.45 -13.64
CA ALA A 61 3.21 -2.75 -14.44
C ALA A 61 4.58 -2.84 -13.72
N VAL A 62 5.51 -3.52 -14.39
CA VAL A 62 6.88 -3.75 -13.92
C VAL A 62 7.83 -3.24 -14.97
N THR A 63 8.83 -2.44 -14.57
CA THR A 63 9.83 -1.94 -15.51
C THR A 63 10.80 -3.03 -15.95
N GLN A 64 10.92 -4.09 -15.14
CA GLN A 64 11.75 -5.27 -15.39
C GLN A 64 11.06 -6.49 -14.77
N GLU A 65 10.27 -7.24 -15.55
CA GLU A 65 9.59 -8.49 -15.12
C GLU A 65 10.54 -9.48 -14.41
N THR A 66 11.83 -9.41 -14.72
CA THR A 66 12.76 -10.49 -14.45
C THR A 66 13.72 -10.27 -13.27
N GLU A 67 13.69 -9.16 -12.53
CA GLU A 67 14.66 -8.95 -11.42
C GLU A 67 14.10 -9.29 -10.03
N ALA A 68 12.83 -8.93 -9.72
CA ALA A 68 12.20 -9.29 -8.44
C ALA A 68 12.00 -10.81 -8.30
N GLU A 69 11.51 -11.46 -9.36
CA GLU A 69 11.30 -12.91 -9.42
C GLU A 69 12.62 -13.69 -9.35
N LYS A 70 13.69 -13.21 -10.01
CA LYS A 70 15.02 -13.83 -9.94
C LYS A 70 15.66 -13.71 -8.56
N LYS A 71 15.48 -12.58 -7.88
CA LYS A 71 16.08 -12.31 -6.56
C LYS A 71 15.29 -12.88 -5.38
N HIS A 72 14.14 -13.54 -5.61
CA HIS A 72 13.25 -14.06 -4.56
C HIS A 72 12.91 -12.99 -3.50
N GLN A 73 12.69 -11.75 -3.95
CA GLN A 73 12.43 -10.64 -3.04
C GLN A 73 10.99 -10.68 -2.54
N ILE A 74 10.84 -10.58 -1.22
CA ILE A 74 9.53 -10.59 -0.57
C ILE A 74 9.08 -9.13 -0.35
N PRO A 75 7.90 -8.73 -0.90
CA PRO A 75 7.34 -7.42 -0.64
C PRO A 75 6.95 -7.30 0.83
N TYR A 76 6.91 -6.08 1.35
CA TYR A 76 6.57 -5.87 2.75
C TYR A 76 5.83 -4.55 2.96
N VAL A 77 5.19 -4.46 4.12
CA VAL A 77 4.70 -3.19 4.67
C VAL A 77 5.43 -2.92 5.97
N ALA A 78 5.62 -1.65 6.29
CA ALA A 78 6.37 -1.25 7.46
C ALA A 78 5.81 0.02 8.09
N PHE A 79 6.16 0.18 9.35
CA PHE A 79 5.83 1.34 10.17
C PHE A 79 7.15 1.97 10.62
N ALA A 80 7.32 3.26 10.34
CA ALA A 80 8.44 4.05 10.82
C ALA A 80 7.98 5.07 11.86
N ASP A 81 8.85 5.36 12.82
CA ASP A 81 8.64 6.47 13.75
C ASP A 81 9.02 7.81 13.11
N THR A 82 8.78 8.90 13.84
CA THR A 82 9.12 10.26 13.39
C THR A 82 10.62 10.55 13.40
N GLU A 83 11.46 9.65 13.94
CA GLU A 83 12.92 9.81 13.99
C GLU A 83 13.62 9.14 12.79
N GLY A 84 12.86 8.45 11.95
CA GLY A 84 13.36 7.78 10.76
C GLY A 84 13.69 6.30 10.96
N ASN A 85 13.24 5.70 12.07
CA ASN A 85 13.50 4.29 12.38
C ASN A 85 12.30 3.43 11.98
N VAL A 86 12.55 2.32 11.28
CA VAL A 86 11.53 1.30 11.04
C VAL A 86 11.31 0.50 12.32
N VAL A 87 10.14 0.67 12.96
CA VAL A 87 9.79 0.04 14.23
C VAL A 87 9.07 -1.30 14.05
N ARG A 88 8.45 -1.52 12.88
CA ARG A 88 7.77 -2.77 12.53
C ARG A 88 7.85 -3.00 11.04
N LYS A 89 8.13 -4.24 10.65
CA LYS A 89 8.16 -4.71 9.26
C LYS A 89 7.41 -6.03 9.15
N ILE A 90 6.51 -6.13 8.19
CA ILE A 90 5.72 -7.34 7.92
C ILE A 90 5.90 -7.73 6.46
N ASP A 91 6.53 -8.87 6.24
CA ASP A 91 6.64 -9.48 4.91
C ASP A 91 5.26 -9.95 4.45
N LEU A 92 4.88 -9.58 3.22
CA LEU A 92 3.61 -9.94 2.61
C LEU A 92 3.79 -11.08 1.60
N PRO A 93 2.79 -11.98 1.44
CA PRO A 93 2.85 -13.02 0.43
C PRO A 93 2.78 -12.46 -1.00
N TYR A 94 2.12 -11.32 -1.17
CA TYR A 94 2.05 -10.52 -2.39
C TYR A 94 1.66 -9.09 -2.01
N TYR A 95 1.84 -8.14 -2.91
CA TYR A 95 1.43 -6.75 -2.67
C TYR A 95 0.05 -6.44 -3.27
N CYS A 96 -0.68 -5.54 -2.64
CA CYS A 96 -1.85 -4.82 -3.17
C CYS A 96 -1.42 -3.46 -3.74
N ASN A 97 -2.27 -2.84 -4.56
CA ASN A 97 -1.92 -1.59 -5.19
C ASN A 97 -2.02 -0.38 -4.25
N HIS A 98 -2.95 -0.41 -3.31
CA HIS A 98 -3.20 0.59 -2.29
C HIS A 98 -3.43 -0.12 -0.96
N TYR A 99 -3.14 0.58 0.12
CA TYR A 99 -3.37 0.09 1.48
C TYR A 99 -3.96 1.18 2.35
N ASN A 100 -4.77 0.75 3.32
CA ASN A 100 -5.12 1.59 4.46
C ASN A 100 -5.29 0.72 5.71
N ALA A 101 -4.84 1.22 6.87
CA ALA A 101 -4.96 0.51 8.14
C ALA A 101 -6.22 0.91 8.89
N ASN A 102 -6.78 -0.03 9.65
CA ASN A 102 -7.81 0.25 10.64
C ASN A 102 -7.22 1.05 11.83
N GLY A 103 -8.09 1.48 12.75
CA GLY A 103 -7.74 2.46 13.78
C GLY A 103 -6.64 2.03 14.77
N ASP A 104 -6.40 0.73 14.93
CA ASP A 104 -5.41 0.15 15.84
C ASP A 104 -4.25 -0.58 15.11
N ASN A 105 -4.15 -0.40 13.79
CA ASN A 105 -3.09 -1.00 12.96
C ASN A 105 -2.98 -2.54 13.07
N THR A 106 -4.12 -3.22 13.24
CA THR A 106 -4.20 -4.70 13.27
C THR A 106 -4.62 -5.29 11.94
N LEU A 107 -5.44 -4.57 11.18
CA LEU A 107 -5.96 -4.96 9.87
C LEU A 107 -5.63 -3.90 8.82
N LEU A 108 -5.17 -4.36 7.67
CA LEU A 108 -5.11 -3.54 6.46
C LEU A 108 -6.27 -3.91 5.54
N VAL A 109 -6.81 -2.92 4.84
CA VAL A 109 -7.53 -3.15 3.59
C VAL A 109 -6.57 -2.87 2.44
N GLY A 110 -6.53 -3.76 1.46
CA GLY A 110 -5.82 -3.54 0.20
C GLY A 110 -6.72 -3.81 -1.00
N ASP A 111 -6.45 -3.15 -2.12
CA ASP A 111 -7.03 -3.50 -3.41
C ASP A 111 -6.06 -4.41 -4.18
N ASP A 112 -6.33 -5.71 -4.05
CA ASP A 112 -5.81 -6.69 -4.99
C ASP A 112 -6.47 -6.46 -6.37
N VAL A 113 -5.95 -7.09 -7.43
CA VAL A 113 -6.29 -6.81 -8.83
C VAL A 113 -7.80 -6.74 -9.10
N GLU A 114 -8.59 -7.65 -8.52
CA GLU A 114 -10.04 -7.71 -8.70
C GLU A 114 -10.84 -7.50 -7.40
N ASN A 115 -10.19 -7.68 -6.26
CA ASN A 115 -10.86 -7.78 -4.97
C ASN A 115 -10.26 -6.82 -3.95
N LEU A 116 -11.11 -6.29 -3.09
CA LEU A 116 -10.64 -5.80 -1.82
C LEU A 116 -10.32 -7.01 -0.94
N VAL A 117 -9.20 -6.92 -0.22
CA VAL A 117 -8.75 -7.93 0.73
C VAL A 117 -8.51 -7.32 2.10
N LEU A 118 -8.76 -8.10 3.15
CA LEU A 118 -8.35 -7.80 4.51
C LEU A 118 -7.09 -8.57 4.85
N ILE A 119 -6.10 -7.87 5.38
CA ILE A 119 -4.79 -8.41 5.75
C ILE A 119 -4.63 -8.24 7.26
N ASP A 120 -4.71 -9.35 7.99
CA ASP A 120 -4.38 -9.41 9.43
C ASP A 120 -2.87 -9.46 9.58
N ILE A 121 -2.31 -8.40 10.16
CA ILE A 121 -0.88 -8.22 10.37
C ILE A 121 -0.45 -8.48 11.82
N THR A 122 -1.35 -8.96 12.69
CA THR A 122 -1.07 -9.18 14.13
C THR A 122 -0.16 -10.38 14.39
N LYS A 123 -0.08 -11.31 13.44
CA LYS A 123 0.70 -12.55 13.54
C LYS A 123 2.06 -12.39 12.87
N GLU A 124 2.98 -13.30 13.19
CA GLU A 124 4.30 -13.37 12.54
C GLU A 124 4.19 -13.50 11.02
N LYS A 125 3.21 -14.28 10.54
CA LYS A 125 2.84 -14.37 9.14
C LYS A 125 1.47 -13.75 8.93
N PRO A 126 1.32 -12.75 8.04
CA PRO A 126 0.03 -12.13 7.82
C PRO A 126 -0.94 -13.10 7.16
N THR A 127 -2.23 -12.98 7.48
CA THR A 127 -3.30 -13.76 6.85
C THR A 127 -4.19 -12.86 6.01
N ILE A 128 -4.47 -13.29 4.78
CA ILE A 128 -5.28 -12.53 3.83
C ILE A 128 -6.64 -13.20 3.63
N SER A 129 -7.69 -12.39 3.59
CA SER A 129 -9.05 -12.83 3.28
C SER A 129 -9.68 -11.92 2.22
N ASN A 130 -10.37 -12.52 1.25
CA ASN A 130 -11.13 -11.76 0.25
C ASN A 130 -12.35 -11.11 0.93
N LEU A 131 -12.50 -9.80 0.74
CA LEU A 131 -13.63 -9.03 1.27
C LEU A 131 -14.74 -8.95 0.22
N CYS A 132 -14.45 -8.40 -0.96
CA CYS A 132 -15.42 -8.30 -2.05
C CYS A 132 -14.77 -8.01 -3.40
N TYR A 133 -15.46 -8.37 -4.48
CA TYR A 133 -15.14 -7.91 -5.83
C TYR A 133 -15.40 -6.41 -5.97
N HIS A 134 -14.39 -5.62 -6.35
CA HIS A 134 -14.55 -4.17 -6.49
C HIS A 134 -15.06 -3.76 -7.88
N GLY A 135 -14.64 -4.46 -8.96
CA GLY A 135 -15.13 -4.24 -10.33
C GLY A 135 -14.56 -3.01 -11.04
N THR A 136 -13.37 -2.58 -10.64
CA THR A 136 -12.69 -1.40 -11.19
C THR A 136 -11.98 -1.78 -12.49
N SER A 137 -12.12 -0.94 -13.52
CA SER A 137 -11.58 -1.22 -14.86
C SER A 137 -10.06 -1.05 -14.97
N TRP A 138 -9.46 -0.26 -14.08
CA TRP A 138 -8.05 0.17 -14.14
C TRP A 138 -7.70 0.98 -15.42
N ASP A 139 -8.70 1.57 -16.09
CA ASP A 139 -8.46 2.31 -17.33
C ASP A 139 -7.89 3.71 -17.07
N GLY A 140 -6.69 3.97 -17.62
CA GLY A 140 -6.12 5.32 -17.76
C GLY A 140 -5.89 6.13 -16.48
N GLN A 141 -5.79 5.50 -15.30
CA GLN A 141 -5.77 6.19 -13.98
C GLN A 141 -7.05 6.98 -13.67
N ILE A 142 -8.15 6.74 -14.40
CA ILE A 142 -9.42 7.46 -14.20
C ILE A 142 -10.13 6.97 -12.94
N THR A 143 -9.94 5.69 -12.60
CA THR A 143 -10.64 4.99 -11.51
C THR A 143 -9.69 4.01 -10.84
N HIS A 144 -9.56 4.12 -9.51
CA HIS A 144 -8.76 3.23 -8.66
C HIS A 144 -9.52 3.04 -7.33
N CYS A 145 -9.50 1.84 -6.75
CA CYS A 145 -10.34 1.55 -5.60
C CYS A 145 -10.02 2.41 -4.37
N HIS A 146 -8.72 2.64 -4.11
CA HIS A 146 -8.22 3.40 -2.96
C HIS A 146 -9.03 3.16 -1.67
N PRO A 147 -9.13 1.89 -1.22
CA PRO A 147 -9.98 1.58 -0.09
C PRO A 147 -9.47 2.27 1.18
N THR A 148 -10.40 2.80 1.99
CA THR A 148 -10.07 3.44 3.27
C THR A 148 -11.08 3.09 4.35
N TRP A 149 -10.61 2.98 5.58
CA TRP A 149 -11.44 2.67 6.74
C TRP A 149 -12.24 3.88 7.22
N SER A 150 -13.45 3.62 7.69
CA SER A 150 -14.18 4.59 8.53
C SER A 150 -13.43 4.83 9.84
N TRP A 151 -13.71 5.97 10.48
CA TRP A 151 -13.02 6.36 11.71
C TRP A 151 -13.17 5.35 12.85
N ASP A 152 -14.32 4.69 12.95
CA ASP A 152 -14.61 3.65 13.94
C ASP A 152 -14.20 2.23 13.49
N SER A 153 -13.59 2.11 12.29
CA SER A 153 -13.20 0.83 11.68
C SER A 153 -14.35 -0.16 11.44
N SER A 154 -15.60 0.32 11.39
CA SER A 154 -16.78 -0.52 11.10
C SER A 154 -17.10 -0.64 9.61
N LYS A 155 -16.49 0.19 8.76
CA LYS A 155 -16.78 0.24 7.33
C LYS A 155 -15.53 0.52 6.51
N ILE A 156 -15.60 0.15 5.24
CA ILE A 156 -14.59 0.49 4.22
C ILE A 156 -15.29 1.23 3.08
N LEU A 157 -14.76 2.40 2.72
CA LEU A 157 -15.13 3.18 1.56
C LEU A 157 -14.15 2.87 0.42
N PHE A 158 -14.65 2.69 -0.80
CA PHE A 158 -13.82 2.53 -2.00
C PHE A 158 -14.52 3.09 -3.24
N GLU A 159 -13.75 3.38 -4.27
CA GLU A 159 -14.25 3.81 -5.57
C GLU A 159 -14.33 2.63 -6.55
N SER A 160 -15.32 2.64 -7.44
CA SER A 160 -15.31 1.76 -8.62
C SER A 160 -16.14 2.35 -9.75
N ASP A 161 -15.73 2.06 -10.98
CA ASP A 161 -16.44 2.39 -12.20
C ASP A 161 -17.28 1.23 -12.77
N ARG A 162 -17.52 0.16 -11.99
CA ARG A 162 -18.32 -1.01 -12.40
C ARG A 162 -19.72 -0.69 -12.96
N GLY A 163 -20.25 0.49 -12.65
CA GLY A 163 -21.54 0.98 -13.14
C GLY A 163 -21.46 1.82 -14.43
N GLY A 164 -20.28 1.93 -15.04
CA GLY A 164 -20.00 2.79 -16.22
C GLY A 164 -19.55 4.21 -15.87
N SER A 165 -19.49 4.57 -14.58
CA SER A 165 -18.93 5.82 -14.08
C SER A 165 -18.32 5.61 -12.70
N CYS A 166 -17.34 6.43 -12.33
CA CYS A 166 -16.76 6.46 -10.99
C CYS A 166 -17.84 6.71 -9.93
N ASN A 167 -18.00 5.76 -9.02
CA ASN A 167 -18.94 5.84 -7.90
C ASN A 167 -18.24 5.42 -6.61
N LEU A 168 -18.70 5.97 -5.49
CA LEU A 168 -18.27 5.57 -4.16
C LEU A 168 -19.16 4.44 -3.62
N TYR A 169 -18.53 3.44 -3.03
CA TYR A 169 -19.18 2.30 -2.41
C TYR A 169 -18.71 2.16 -0.97
N LEU A 170 -19.62 1.70 -0.11
CA LEU A 170 -19.37 1.50 1.31
C LEU A 170 -19.76 0.07 1.70
N ILE A 171 -18.89 -0.62 2.42
CA ILE A 171 -19.13 -1.98 2.94
C ILE A 171 -18.93 -1.99 4.45
N ASN A 172 -19.73 -2.79 5.17
CA ASN A 172 -19.53 -3.03 6.61
C ASN A 172 -18.53 -4.17 6.82
N VAL A 173 -17.74 -4.08 7.87
CA VAL A 173 -16.73 -5.09 8.27
C VAL A 173 -17.12 -5.70 9.62
#